data_AF-A0A1R1Y1H6-F1
#
_entry.id   AF-A0A1R1Y1H6-F1
#
_cell.length_a   1.000
_cell.length_b   1.000
_cell.length_c   1.000
_cell.angle_alpha   90.00
_cell.angle_beta   90.00
_cell.angle_gamma   90.00
#
_symmetry.space_group_name_H-M   'P 1'
#
loop_
_entity.id
_entity.type
_entity.pdbx_description
1 polymer ?
#
loop_
_entity_poly.entity_id
_entity_poly.type
_entity_poly.pdbx_seq_one_letter_code
_entity_poly.pdbx_strand_id
1 'polypeptide(L)'
;MYSPNSKSSQDRDIDTIVDRLLAVVSTLNCKPFIRYYSPPKFEIKTKKQQSKDKKPTVENEFTKHIPTTPSIAEKIAKAFNEKYSKYCISNPEFMNSASETNDDIILFLDRSADMISPLIHEFTYQAMVNDLLDLEQGKKYK
;
A
#
# COMPACT_ATOMS: atom_id res chain seq x y z
N MET A 1 -25.31 -1.46 -3.20
CA MET A 1 -23.91 -1.17 -2.80
C MET A 1 -22.92 -2.33 -3.07
N TYR A 2 -23.30 -3.40 -3.78
CA TYR A 2 -22.34 -4.35 -4.36
C TYR A 2 -22.61 -4.46 -5.87
N SER A 3 -21.77 -3.83 -6.68
CA SER A 3 -21.75 -4.06 -8.13
C SER A 3 -20.92 -5.32 -8.40
N PRO A 4 -21.40 -6.26 -9.25
CA PRO A 4 -20.67 -7.50 -9.55
C PRO A 4 -19.28 -7.24 -10.17
N ASN A 5 -19.07 -6.07 -10.77
CA ASN A 5 -17.81 -5.68 -11.42
C ASN A 5 -16.88 -4.85 -10.52
N SER A 6 -17.15 -4.72 -9.22
CA SER A 6 -16.33 -3.89 -8.33
C SER A 6 -14.89 -4.38 -8.24
N LYS A 7 -14.67 -5.71 -8.18
CA LYS A 7 -13.34 -6.31 -8.09
C LYS A 7 -12.52 -6.10 -9.38
N SER A 8 -13.13 -6.36 -10.53
CA SER A 8 -12.45 -6.15 -11.83
C SER A 8 -12.15 -4.68 -12.11
N SER A 9 -12.98 -3.75 -11.60
CA SER A 9 -12.65 -2.33 -11.64
C SER A 9 -11.43 -2.02 -10.77
N GLN A 10 -11.42 -2.48 -9.52
CA GLN A 10 -10.30 -2.26 -8.60
C GLN A 10 -8.98 -2.80 -9.14
N ASP A 11 -8.98 -3.99 -9.74
CA ASP A 11 -7.75 -4.56 -10.30
C ASP A 11 -7.20 -3.71 -11.46
N ARG A 12 -8.08 -3.17 -12.33
CA ARG A 12 -7.68 -2.22 -13.40
C ARG A 12 -7.15 -0.90 -12.86
N ASP A 13 -7.76 -0.40 -11.78
CA ASP A 13 -7.32 0.83 -11.13
C ASP A 13 -5.92 0.64 -10.51
N ILE A 14 -5.69 -0.51 -9.87
CA ILE A 14 -4.37 -0.90 -9.34
C ILE A 14 -3.35 -0.94 -10.48
N ASP A 15 -3.66 -1.60 -11.60
CA ASP A 15 -2.74 -1.67 -12.74
C ASP A 15 -2.35 -0.29 -13.27
N THR A 16 -3.33 0.61 -13.38
CA THR A 16 -3.12 1.99 -13.85
C THR A 16 -2.26 2.79 -12.88
N ILE A 17 -2.48 2.63 -11.56
CA ILE A 17 -1.65 3.25 -10.52
C ILE A 17 -0.21 2.75 -10.63
N VAL A 18 -0.02 1.45 -10.78
CA VAL A 18 1.30 0.84 -10.89
C VAL A 18 2.05 1.38 -12.11
N ASP A 19 1.40 1.51 -13.27
CA ASP A 19 2.05 2.05 -14.48
C ASP A 19 2.54 3.49 -14.28
N ARG A 20 1.75 4.31 -13.56
CA ARG A 20 2.14 5.68 -13.22
C ARG A 20 3.32 5.72 -12.25
N LEU A 21 3.33 4.84 -11.24
CA LEU A 21 4.44 4.75 -10.29
C LEU A 21 5.71 4.26 -10.97
N LEU A 22 5.60 3.29 -11.88
CA LEU A 22 6.72 2.81 -12.68
C LEU A 22 7.30 3.96 -13.52
N ALA A 23 6.46 4.77 -14.17
CA ALA A 23 6.92 5.94 -14.92
C ALA A 23 7.73 6.92 -14.07
N VAL A 24 7.32 7.18 -12.81
CA VAL A 24 8.08 8.02 -11.89
C VAL A 24 9.44 7.40 -11.56
N VAL A 25 9.46 6.12 -11.20
CA VAL A 25 10.71 5.39 -10.86
C VAL A 25 11.67 5.34 -12.04
N SER A 26 11.15 5.07 -13.25
CA SER A 26 11.93 5.08 -14.48
C SER A 26 12.50 6.47 -14.79
N THR A 27 11.74 7.54 -14.55
CA THR A 27 12.18 8.92 -14.81
C THR A 27 13.24 9.39 -13.81
N LEU A 28 13.09 9.02 -12.54
CA LEU A 28 14.06 9.35 -11.49
C LEU A 28 15.33 8.47 -11.56
N ASN A 29 15.35 7.46 -12.42
CA ASN A 29 16.40 6.46 -12.53
C ASN A 29 16.79 5.86 -11.17
N CYS A 30 15.79 5.58 -10.33
CA CYS A 30 15.99 5.06 -8.99
C CYS A 30 15.69 3.57 -8.90
N LYS A 31 16.39 2.84 -8.03
CA LYS A 31 16.19 1.40 -7.81
C LYS A 31 15.70 1.13 -6.39
N PRO A 32 14.41 1.36 -6.10
CA PRO A 32 13.94 1.32 -4.73
C PRO A 32 13.70 -0.10 -4.21
N PHE A 33 13.98 -0.32 -2.93
CA PHE A 33 13.50 -1.46 -2.17
C PHE A 33 11.99 -1.32 -1.91
N ILE A 34 11.23 -2.34 -2.27
CA ILE A 34 9.77 -2.34 -2.16
C ILE A 34 9.36 -2.80 -0.76
N ARG A 35 8.63 -1.96 -0.03
CA ARG A 35 8.05 -2.25 1.28
C ARG A 35 6.56 -1.91 1.30
N TYR A 36 5.78 -2.59 2.12
CA TYR A 36 4.35 -2.31 2.26
C TYR A 36 3.89 -2.43 3.71
N TYR A 37 2.85 -1.67 4.06
CA TYR A 37 2.21 -1.76 5.37
C TYR A 37 1.36 -3.04 5.48
N SER A 38 1.63 -3.81 6.53
CA SER A 38 0.89 -5.02 6.88
C SER A 38 0.65 -5.02 8.39
N PRO A 39 -0.53 -4.61 8.86
CA PRO A 39 -0.83 -4.61 10.30
C PRO A 39 -0.81 -6.06 10.84
N PRO A 40 -0.40 -6.26 12.10
CA PRO A 40 -0.44 -7.57 12.72
C PRO A 40 -1.88 -8.08 12.74
N LYS A 41 -2.10 -9.28 12.19
CA LYS A 41 -3.41 -9.94 12.22
C LYS A 41 -3.70 -10.26 13.69
N PHE A 42 -4.84 -9.79 14.20
CA PHE A 42 -5.21 -9.99 15.60
C PHE A 42 -5.39 -11.49 15.88
N GLU A 43 -4.42 -12.10 16.55
CA GLU A 43 -4.52 -13.49 16.99
C GLU A 43 -5.31 -13.54 18.31
N ILE A 44 -6.56 -13.98 18.25
CA ILE A 44 -7.34 -14.27 19.45
C ILE A 44 -6.72 -15.51 20.13
N LYS A 45 -5.86 -15.30 21.12
CA LYS A 45 -5.34 -16.37 21.97
C LYS A 45 -6.45 -16.87 22.89
N THR A 46 -7.27 -17.82 22.42
CA THR A 46 -8.12 -18.60 23.31
C THR A 46 -7.24 -19.44 24.24
N LYS A 47 -7.32 -19.23 25.56
CA LYS A 47 -6.62 -20.05 26.57
C LYS A 47 -7.07 -21.52 26.43
N LYS A 48 -6.25 -22.38 25.82
CA LYS A 48 -6.41 -23.83 25.92
C LYS A 48 -5.91 -24.28 27.29
N GLN A 49 -6.79 -24.87 28.10
CA GLN A 49 -6.36 -25.66 29.26
C GLN A 49 -5.47 -26.80 28.76
N GLN A 50 -4.39 -27.06 29.48
CA GLN A 50 -3.35 -28.00 29.10
C GLN A 50 -3.90 -29.43 29.03
N SER A 51 -3.84 -30.04 27.85
CA SER A 51 -3.82 -31.50 27.71
C SER A 51 -2.65 -31.82 26.79
N LYS A 52 -1.62 -32.46 27.35
CA LYS A 52 -0.50 -32.99 26.60
C LYS A 52 -1.03 -34.06 25.64
N ASP A 53 -0.42 -34.12 24.45
CA ASP A 53 -0.62 -35.14 23.41
C ASP A 53 -1.88 -35.03 22.54
N LYS A 54 -1.78 -34.16 21.52
CA LYS A 54 -2.18 -34.32 20.10
C LYS A 54 -2.19 -32.93 19.47
N LYS A 55 -1.62 -32.75 18.28
CA LYS A 55 -1.77 -31.51 17.48
C LYS A 55 -3.28 -31.21 17.37
N PRO A 56 -3.82 -30.17 18.00
CA PRO A 56 -5.23 -29.85 17.86
C PRO A 56 -5.33 -28.78 16.78
N THR A 57 -5.61 -29.20 15.55
CA THR A 57 -6.31 -28.36 14.57
C THR A 57 -7.70 -28.09 15.15
N VAL A 58 -7.76 -27.15 16.09
CA VAL A 58 -9.04 -26.60 16.57
C VAL A 58 -9.16 -25.29 15.82
N GLU A 59 -9.78 -25.38 14.64
CA GLU A 59 -10.32 -24.22 13.95
C GLU A 59 -11.40 -23.64 14.85
N ASN A 60 -11.05 -22.65 15.67
CA ASN A 60 -12.02 -21.91 16.45
C ASN A 60 -13.01 -21.27 15.46
N GLU A 61 -14.31 -21.53 15.61
CA GLU A 61 -15.36 -20.98 14.71
C GLU A 61 -15.32 -19.45 14.62
N PHE A 62 -14.74 -18.78 15.63
CA PHE A 62 -14.49 -17.35 15.66
C PHE A 62 -13.43 -16.86 14.64
N THR A 63 -12.47 -17.69 14.23
CA THR A 63 -11.45 -17.29 13.23
C THR A 63 -11.91 -17.51 11.80
N LYS A 64 -13.03 -18.22 11.56
CA LYS A 64 -13.60 -18.39 10.19
C LYS A 64 -14.13 -17.08 9.59
N HIS A 65 -14.53 -16.14 10.43
CA HIS A 65 -15.10 -14.85 10.00
C HIS A 65 -14.08 -13.71 9.94
N ILE A 66 -12.80 -13.96 10.24
CA ILE A 66 -11.76 -12.94 10.07
C ILE A 66 -11.34 -12.97 8.59
N PRO A 67 -11.65 -11.95 7.79
CA PRO A 67 -11.26 -11.93 6.39
C PRO A 67 -9.74 -11.91 6.27
N THR A 68 -9.14 -13.01 5.80
CA THR A 68 -7.72 -13.10 5.43
C THR A 68 -7.45 -12.45 4.07
N THR A 69 -8.09 -11.31 3.78
CA THR A 69 -7.83 -10.60 2.53
C THR A 69 -6.52 -9.83 2.65
N PRO A 70 -5.60 -9.90 1.68
CA PRO A 70 -4.38 -9.09 1.70
C PRO A 70 -4.74 -7.61 1.70
N SER A 71 -3.94 -6.80 2.39
CA SER A 71 -4.11 -5.34 2.40
C SER A 71 -4.04 -4.79 0.98
N ILE A 72 -4.76 -3.70 0.69
CA ILE A 72 -4.66 -3.02 -0.60
C ILE A 72 -3.21 -2.59 -0.89
N ALA A 73 -2.47 -2.17 0.14
CA ALA A 73 -1.05 -1.82 0.04
C ALA A 73 -0.21 -3.02 -0.42
N GLU A 74 -0.48 -4.22 0.12
CA GLU A 74 0.18 -5.46 -0.27
C GLU A 74 -0.12 -5.81 -1.74
N LYS A 75 -1.37 -5.66 -2.18
CA LYS A 75 -1.76 -5.94 -3.57
C LYS A 75 -1.03 -5.03 -4.56
N ILE A 76 -1.02 -3.73 -4.30
CA ILE A 76 -0.34 -2.75 -5.15
C ILE A 76 1.17 -3.02 -5.17
N ALA A 77 1.78 -3.29 -4.02
CA ALA A 77 3.22 -3.56 -3.93
C ALA A 77 3.63 -4.81 -4.73
N LYS A 78 2.82 -5.88 -4.69
CA LYS A 78 3.05 -7.09 -5.48
C LYS A 78 2.93 -6.81 -6.98
N ALA A 79 1.85 -6.15 -7.40
CA ALA A 79 1.64 -5.78 -8.79
C ALA A 79 2.76 -4.87 -9.32
N PHE A 80 3.22 -3.91 -8.51
CA PHE A 80 4.36 -3.07 -8.81
C PHE A 80 5.65 -3.87 -8.97
N ASN A 81 5.96 -4.76 -8.02
CA ASN A 81 7.16 -5.58 -8.10
C ASN A 81 7.20 -6.44 -9.37
N GLU A 82 6.06 -6.99 -9.79
CA GLU A 82 5.96 -7.77 -11.02
C GLU A 82 6.23 -6.93 -12.27
N LYS A 83 5.60 -5.75 -12.41
CA LYS A 83 5.82 -4.86 -13.55
C LYS A 83 7.22 -4.25 -13.55
N TYR A 84 7.72 -3.87 -12.37
CA TYR A 84 9.07 -3.35 -12.18
C TYR A 84 10.14 -4.37 -12.55
N SER A 85 9.99 -5.63 -12.11
CA SER A 85 10.92 -6.71 -12.47
C SER A 85 10.97 -6.93 -13.99
N LYS A 86 9.81 -6.90 -14.65
CA LYS A 86 9.73 -6.99 -16.13
C LYS A 86 10.44 -5.82 -16.80
N TYR A 87 10.25 -4.60 -16.29
CA TYR A 87 10.91 -3.40 -16.81
C TYR A 87 12.44 -3.45 -16.66
N CYS A 88 12.93 -3.92 -15.51
CA CYS A 88 14.37 -4.08 -15.28
C CYS A 88 15.00 -5.12 -16.23
N ILE A 89 14.27 -6.21 -16.51
CA ILE A 89 14.72 -7.24 -17.46
C ILE A 89 14.75 -6.69 -18.90
N SER A 90 13.75 -5.88 -19.28
CA SER A 90 13.68 -5.33 -20.65
C SER A 90 14.62 -4.14 -20.88
N ASN A 91 15.13 -3.49 -19.82
CA ASN A 91 16.01 -2.33 -19.92
C ASN A 91 17.29 -2.52 -19.08
N PRO A 92 18.31 -3.24 -19.59
CA PRO A 92 19.56 -3.45 -18.86
C PRO A 92 20.33 -2.16 -18.53
N GLU A 93 20.23 -1.13 -19.38
CA GLU A 93 20.82 0.20 -19.16
C GLU A 93 20.34 0.86 -17.85
N PHE A 94 19.09 0.62 -17.46
CA PHE A 94 18.52 1.11 -16.20
C PHE A 94 19.23 0.47 -14.99
N MET A 95 19.65 -0.79 -15.12
CA MET A 95 20.36 -1.52 -14.06
C MET A 95 21.85 -1.15 -13.97
N ASN A 96 22.46 -0.77 -15.09
CA ASN A 96 23.88 -0.43 -15.17
C ASN A 96 24.20 1.02 -14.78
N SER A 97 23.22 1.92 -14.92
CA SER A 97 23.39 3.36 -14.64
C SER A 97 23.09 3.75 -13.20
N ALA A 98 22.47 2.87 -12.41
CA ALA A 98 22.15 3.13 -11.02
C ALA A 98 23.43 3.09 -10.17
N SER A 99 23.76 4.22 -9.52
CA SER A 99 24.87 4.37 -8.56
C SER A 99 24.93 3.20 -7.57
N GLU A 100 26.13 2.74 -7.20
CA GLU A 100 26.35 1.58 -6.32
C GLU A 100 25.70 1.69 -4.92
N THR A 101 25.22 2.86 -4.54
CA THR A 101 24.54 3.18 -3.27
C THR A 101 23.02 3.21 -3.43
N ASN A 102 22.39 2.10 -3.83
CA ASN A 102 20.94 2.04 -4.00
C ASN A 102 20.22 1.75 -2.67
N ASP A 103 20.09 2.76 -1.82
CA ASP A 103 19.36 2.69 -0.54
C ASP A 103 17.93 3.25 -0.62
N ASP A 104 17.44 3.55 -1.83
CA ASP A 104 16.10 4.08 -2.04
C ASP A 104 15.03 3.09 -1.58
N ILE A 105 13.94 3.59 -1.00
CA ILE A 105 12.82 2.76 -0.53
C ILE A 105 11.52 3.33 -1.09
N ILE A 106 10.70 2.45 -1.68
CA ILE A 106 9.31 2.76 -2.00
C ILE A 106 8.42 2.05 -0.99
N LEU A 107 7.66 2.83 -0.23
CA LEU A 107 6.77 2.34 0.82
C LEU A 107 5.31 2.50 0.40
N PHE A 108 4.62 1.38 0.25
CA PHE A 108 3.18 1.33 -0.03
C PHE A 108 2.39 1.35 1.28
N LEU A 109 1.54 2.37 1.43
CA LEU A 109 0.66 2.56 2.58
C LEU A 109 -0.80 2.67 2.11
N ASP A 110 -1.72 2.32 3.00
CA ASP A 110 -3.13 2.65 2.89
C ASP A 110 -3.53 3.65 3.98
N ARG A 111 -4.67 4.34 3.81
CA ARG A 111 -5.10 5.40 4.75
C ARG A 111 -5.44 4.88 6.15
N SER A 112 -5.59 3.57 6.34
CA SER A 112 -5.79 2.99 7.67
C SER A 112 -4.57 3.13 8.58
N ALA A 113 -3.38 3.40 8.03
CA ALA A 113 -2.17 3.61 8.80
C ALA A 113 -2.19 4.90 9.65
N ASP A 114 -2.94 5.93 9.21
CA ASP A 114 -3.12 7.18 9.96
C ASP A 114 -4.48 7.80 9.65
N MET A 115 -5.40 7.69 10.61
CA MET A 115 -6.75 8.24 10.53
C MET A 115 -6.88 9.64 11.13
N ILE A 116 -5.86 10.12 11.86
CA ILE A 116 -5.94 11.34 12.67
C ILE A 116 -5.42 12.55 11.89
N SER A 117 -4.23 12.44 11.30
CA SER A 117 -3.61 13.55 10.55
C SER A 117 -4.54 14.19 9.50
N PRO A 118 -5.35 13.43 8.73
CA PRO A 118 -6.21 14.03 7.71
C PRO A 118 -7.39 14.85 8.26
N LEU A 119 -7.69 14.77 9.56
CA LEU A 119 -8.86 15.40 10.18
C LEU A 119 -8.50 16.59 11.07
N ILE A 120 -7.22 16.74 11.43
CA ILE A 120 -6.76 17.84 12.28
C ILE A 120 -6.59 19.11 11.44
N HIS A 121 -7.07 20.24 11.95
CA HIS A 121 -6.72 21.56 11.43
C HIS A 121 -5.23 21.82 11.69
N GLU A 122 -4.43 21.75 10.64
CA GLU A 122 -2.98 21.94 10.71
C GLU A 122 -2.59 23.42 10.69
N PHE A 123 -1.61 23.81 11.51
CA PHE A 123 -1.19 25.21 11.66
C PHE A 123 -0.02 25.62 10.76
N THR A 124 0.37 24.77 9.81
CA THR A 124 1.35 25.13 8.79
C THR A 124 0.68 25.91 7.67
N TYR A 125 1.35 26.96 7.15
CA TYR A 125 0.74 27.91 6.19
C TYR A 125 0.05 27.21 5.02
N GLN A 126 0.73 26.27 4.36
CA GLN A 126 0.16 25.57 3.21
C GLN A 126 -1.06 24.72 3.60
N ALA A 127 -1.02 24.03 4.74
CA ALA A 127 -2.14 23.20 5.16
C ALA A 127 -3.36 24.06 5.54
N MET A 128 -3.16 25.10 6.36
CA MET A 128 -4.21 26.03 6.78
C MET A 128 -4.88 26.73 5.59
N VAL A 129 -4.09 27.15 4.60
CA VAL A 129 -4.62 27.81 3.40
C VAL A 129 -5.45 26.85 2.54
N ASN A 130 -5.05 25.58 2.40
CA ASN A 130 -5.84 24.59 1.67
C ASN A 130 -7.09 24.10 2.43
N ASP A 131 -7.13 24.30 3.74
CA ASP A 131 -8.20 23.83 4.62
C ASP A 131 -9.26 24.93 4.88
N LEU A 132 -8.82 26.17 5.12
CA LEU A 132 -9.70 27.30 5.46
C LEU A 132 -10.14 28.14 4.26
N LEU A 133 -9.37 28.13 3.17
CA LEU A 133 -9.64 28.98 2.01
C LEU A 133 -10.15 28.14 0.85
N ASP A 134 -11.15 28.65 0.13
CA ASP A 134 -11.68 28.03 -1.09
C ASP A 134 -10.69 28.21 -2.25
N LEU A 135 -9.62 27.40 -2.24
CA LEU A 135 -8.63 27.40 -3.30
C LEU A 135 -9.08 26.55 -4.48
N GLU A 136 -9.39 27.19 -5.60
CA GLU A 136 -9.53 26.50 -6.88
C GLU A 136 -8.14 26.25 -7.49
N GLN A 137 -7.72 24.98 -7.54
CA GLN A 137 -6.48 24.52 -8.20
C GLN A 137 -5.22 25.31 -7.77
N GLY A 138 -5.19 25.76 -6.51
CA GLY A 138 -4.05 26.48 -5.93
C GLY A 138 -3.84 27.91 -6.44
N LYS A 139 -4.80 28.53 -7.14
CA LYS A 139 -4.59 29.85 -7.77
C LYS A 139 -5.62 30.95 -7.49
N LYS A 140 -6.71 30.74 -6.74
CA LYS A 140 -7.65 31.84 -6.43
C LYS A 140 -8.35 31.71 -5.08
N TYR A 141 -8.42 32.84 -4.38
CA TYR A 141 -9.49 33.18 -3.43
C TYR A 141 -10.48 34.07 -4.20
N LYS A 142 -11.78 33.86 -4.03
CA LYS A 142 -12.82 34.64 -4.71
C LYS A 142 -13.21 35.86 -3.88
#